data_AF-A0A7S4JRH9-F1
#
_entry.id   AF-A0A7S4JRH9-F1
#
_cell.length_a   1.000
_cell.length_b   1.000
_cell.length_c   1.000
_cell.angle_alpha   90.00
_cell.angle_beta   90.00
_cell.angle_gamma   90.00
#
_symmetry.space_group_name_H-M   'P 1'
#
loop_
_entity.id
_entity.type
_entity.pdbx_description
1 polymer ?
#
loop_
_entity_poly.entity_id
_entity_poly.type
_entity_poly.pdbx_seq_one_letter_code
_entity_poly.pdbx_strand_id
1 'polypeptide(L)'
;RRDAAGEPLYPPELAELSVPDFMAALPSLDASFASKVAAAATESKVLRYAASIQPATGSLTVGLLAVPASSPLGTLTGSDNLVEIYTGWYAATPLVLRGAGGVAA
;
A
#
# COMPACT_ATOMS: atom_id res chain seq x y z
N ARG A 1 3.52 -11.15 -20.46
CA ARG A 1 2.95 -10.88 -19.12
C ARG A 1 4.13 -10.71 -18.19
N ARG A 2 4.29 -9.56 -17.53
CA ARG A 2 5.21 -9.42 -16.40
C ARG A 2 4.33 -9.43 -15.17
N ASP A 3 4.31 -10.54 -14.46
CA ASP A 3 3.55 -10.65 -13.22
C ASP A 3 4.30 -9.85 -12.16
N ALA A 4 3.63 -8.88 -11.55
CA ALA A 4 4.20 -8.12 -10.44
C ALA A 4 4.40 -9.08 -9.26
N ALA A 5 5.58 -9.07 -8.65
CA ALA A 5 5.74 -9.69 -7.34
C ALA A 5 4.91 -8.86 -6.33
N GLY A 6 3.74 -9.37 -5.97
CA GLY A 6 2.91 -8.79 -4.91
C GLY A 6 3.41 -9.25 -3.55
N GLU A 7 3.62 -8.33 -2.60
CA GLU A 7 3.87 -8.65 -1.20
C GLU A 7 2.54 -9.05 -0.54
N PRO A 8 2.35 -10.32 -0.12
CA PRO A 8 1.16 -10.72 0.61
C PRO A 8 1.10 -10.01 1.97
N LEU A 9 -0.11 -9.62 2.40
CA LEU A 9 -0.33 -9.02 3.72
C LEU A 9 -0.26 -10.04 4.87
N TYR A 10 -0.26 -11.33 4.52
CA TYR A 10 -0.23 -12.43 5.47
C TYR A 10 0.65 -13.56 4.92
N PRO A 11 1.31 -14.32 5.80
CA PRO A 11 2.07 -15.50 5.41
C PRO A 11 1.17 -16.60 4.83
N PRO A 12 1.66 -17.42 3.90
CA PRO A 12 0.84 -18.35 3.11
C PRO A 12 0.10 -19.40 3.94
N GLU A 13 0.60 -19.73 5.13
CA GLU A 13 -0.02 -20.70 6.04
C GLU A 13 -1.41 -20.25 6.50
N LEU A 14 -1.65 -18.94 6.59
CA LEU A 14 -2.97 -18.40 6.91
C LEU A 14 -3.96 -18.56 5.74
N ALA A 15 -3.48 -18.68 4.51
CA ALA A 15 -4.33 -18.85 3.33
C ALA A 15 -5.06 -20.21 3.31
N GLU A 16 -4.51 -21.21 3.99
CA GLU A 16 -5.04 -22.58 4.04
C GLU A 16 -6.12 -22.77 5.11
N LEU A 17 -6.36 -21.75 5.95
CA LEU A 17 -7.34 -21.81 7.03
C LEU A 17 -8.77 -21.57 6.54
N SER A 18 -9.73 -22.06 7.32
CA SER A 18 -11.13 -21.63 7.15
C SER A 18 -11.25 -20.13 7.45
N VAL A 19 -12.29 -19.46 6.92
CA VAL A 19 -12.52 -18.03 7.21
C VAL A 19 -12.59 -17.75 8.72
N PRO A 20 -13.35 -18.51 9.54
CA PRO A 20 -13.35 -18.32 10.99
C PRO A 20 -11.96 -18.45 11.63
N ASP A 21 -11.20 -19.47 11.26
CA ASP A 21 -9.87 -19.73 11.84
C ASP A 21 -8.86 -18.65 11.40
N PHE A 22 -8.94 -18.19 10.15
CA PHE A 22 -8.17 -17.06 9.65
C PHE A 22 -8.42 -15.81 10.48
N MET A 23 -9.70 -15.46 10.70
CA MET A 23 -10.07 -14.29 11.49
C MET A 23 -9.60 -14.40 12.95
N ALA A 24 -9.62 -15.60 13.53
CA ALA A 24 -9.09 -15.85 14.87
C ALA A 24 -7.55 -15.73 14.94
N ALA A 25 -6.85 -16.02 13.85
CA ALA A 25 -5.40 -15.95 13.77
C ALA A 25 -4.86 -14.55 13.39
N LEU A 26 -5.67 -13.67 12.81
CA LEU A 26 -5.26 -12.31 12.40
C LEU A 26 -4.50 -11.50 13.48
N PRO A 27 -4.90 -11.49 14.77
CA PRO A 27 -4.19 -10.74 15.81
C PRO A 27 -2.72 -11.13 15.97
N SER A 28 -2.32 -12.33 15.52
CA SER A 28 -0.91 -12.75 15.52
C SER A 28 -0.01 -11.88 14.62
N LEU A 29 -0.60 -11.18 13.64
CA LEU A 29 0.13 -10.29 12.72
C LEU A 29 0.33 -8.88 13.28
N ASP A 30 -0.45 -8.48 14.29
CA ASP A 30 -0.52 -7.10 14.78
C ASP A 30 0.85 -6.55 15.22
N ALA A 31 1.63 -7.34 15.95
CA ALA A 31 2.94 -6.92 16.43
C ALA A 31 3.92 -6.62 15.27
N SER A 32 3.88 -7.43 14.21
CA SER A 32 4.71 -7.24 13.01
C SER A 32 4.33 -5.96 12.28
N PHE A 33 3.03 -5.76 12.04
CA PHE A 33 2.53 -4.55 11.39
C PHE A 33 2.78 -3.29 12.24
N ALA A 34 2.57 -3.36 13.55
CA ALA A 34 2.87 -2.27 14.47
C ALA A 34 4.35 -1.87 14.40
N SER A 35 5.26 -2.84 14.34
CA SER A 35 6.69 -2.57 14.17
C SER A 35 6.99 -1.90 12.82
N LYS A 36 6.39 -2.37 11.72
CA LYS A 36 6.56 -1.73 10.40
C LYS A 36 6.03 -0.29 10.40
N VAL A 37 4.87 -0.05 11.02
CA VAL A 37 4.28 1.29 11.16
C VAL A 37 5.18 2.21 11.99
N ALA A 38 5.67 1.73 13.14
CA ALA A 38 6.56 2.49 13.99
C ALA A 38 7.88 2.84 13.27
N ALA A 39 8.44 1.90 12.51
CA ALA A 39 9.63 2.14 11.70
C ALA A 39 9.40 3.20 10.61
N ALA A 40 8.25 3.19 9.92
CA ALA A 40 7.93 4.25 8.97
C ALA A 40 7.76 5.62 9.66
N ALA A 41 7.17 5.63 10.86
CA ALA A 41 6.93 6.86 11.60
C ALA A 41 8.22 7.57 12.04
N THR A 42 9.32 6.84 12.31
CA THR A 42 10.63 7.47 12.63
C THR A 42 11.17 8.31 11.47
N GLU A 43 10.74 8.02 10.24
CA GLU A 43 11.09 8.75 9.02
C GLU A 43 10.01 9.76 8.58
N SER A 44 9.03 10.09 9.45
CA SER A 44 7.86 10.92 9.09
C SER A 44 7.05 10.36 7.91
N LYS A 45 6.99 9.03 7.79
CA LYS A 45 6.25 8.30 6.77
C LYS A 45 5.09 7.53 7.37
N VAL A 46 4.14 7.15 6.52
CA VAL A 46 3.05 6.23 6.83
C VAL A 46 3.08 5.06 5.86
N LEU A 47 2.58 3.91 6.30
CA LEU A 47 2.44 2.74 5.43
C LEU A 47 1.15 2.80 4.62
N ARG A 48 1.28 2.50 3.33
CA ARG A 48 0.17 2.36 2.38
C ARG A 48 0.38 1.08 1.58
N TYR A 49 -0.68 0.30 1.40
CA TYR A 49 -0.64 -0.81 0.46
C TYR A 49 -0.95 -0.26 -0.94
N ALA A 50 0.05 -0.23 -1.81
CA ALA A 50 -0.05 0.46 -3.09
C ALA A 50 0.76 -0.24 -4.19
N ALA A 51 0.40 0.07 -5.43
CA ALA A 51 1.17 -0.31 -6.60
C ALA A 51 2.11 0.83 -7.00
N SER A 52 3.38 0.51 -7.26
CA SER A 52 4.36 1.46 -7.80
C SER A 52 4.88 0.98 -9.14
N ILE A 53 4.85 1.88 -10.13
CA ILE A 53 5.33 1.63 -11.49
C ILE A 53 6.48 2.59 -11.77
N GLN A 54 7.61 2.04 -12.20
CA GLN A 54 8.79 2.81 -12.60
C GLN A 54 9.11 2.49 -14.06
N PRO A 55 8.60 3.28 -15.03
CA PRO A 55 8.75 2.98 -16.45
C PRO A 55 10.21 2.93 -16.91
N ALA A 56 11.08 3.76 -16.33
CA ALA A 56 12.50 3.81 -16.68
C ALA A 56 13.24 2.48 -16.41
N THR A 57 12.85 1.75 -15.37
CA THR A 57 13.41 0.43 -15.02
C THR A 57 12.52 -0.72 -15.50
N GLY A 58 11.29 -0.42 -15.92
CA GLY A 58 10.26 -1.42 -16.21
C GLY A 58 9.80 -2.19 -14.97
N SER A 59 9.99 -1.62 -13.77
CA SER A 59 9.61 -2.23 -12.50
C SER A 59 8.15 -1.95 -12.17
N LEU A 60 7.45 -2.98 -11.70
CA LEU A 60 6.10 -2.92 -11.15
C LEU A 60 6.11 -3.70 -9.85
N THR A 61 5.72 -3.05 -8.76
CA THR A 61 5.64 -3.65 -7.43
C THR A 61 4.28 -3.37 -6.83
N VAL A 62 3.75 -4.32 -6.06
CA VAL A 62 2.52 -4.16 -5.28
C VAL A 62 2.84 -4.63 -3.87
N GLY A 63 2.64 -3.79 -2.87
CA GLY A 63 3.01 -4.14 -1.50
C GLY A 63 2.89 -2.99 -0.53
N LEU A 64 3.45 -3.17 0.67
CA LEU A 64 3.52 -2.12 1.68
C LEU A 64 4.61 -1.11 1.29
N LEU A 65 4.18 0.12 1.05
CA LEU A 65 5.06 1.25 0.75
C LEU A 65 5.02 2.27 1.89
N ALA A 66 6.20 2.66 2.37
CA ALA A 66 6.35 3.80 3.27
C ALA A 66 6.40 5.09 2.44
N VAL A 67 5.35 5.90 2.53
CA VAL A 67 5.23 7.18 1.82
C VAL A 67 5.29 8.35 2.80
N PRO A 68 5.79 9.53 2.41
CA PRO A 68 5.78 10.70 3.30
C PRO A 68 4.36 10.96 3.83
N ALA A 69 4.23 11.22 5.13
CA ALA A 69 2.92 11.46 5.74
C ALA A 69 2.19 12.67 5.11
N SER A 70 2.96 13.63 4.58
CA SER A 70 2.47 14.83 3.91
C SER A 70 2.18 14.65 2.40
N SER A 71 2.44 13.48 1.81
CA SER A 71 2.17 13.27 0.38
C SER A 71 0.65 13.12 0.12
N PRO A 72 0.17 13.30 -1.12
CA PRO A 72 -1.22 13.00 -1.46
C PRO A 72 -1.65 11.57 -1.06
N LEU A 73 -0.81 10.55 -1.27
CA LEU A 73 -1.05 9.19 -0.78
C LEU A 73 -0.97 9.08 0.76
N GLY A 74 -0.05 9.79 1.41
CA GLY A 74 0.10 9.78 2.87
C GLY A 74 -1.13 10.36 3.58
N THR A 75 -1.73 11.40 3.00
CA THR A 75 -2.91 12.09 3.54
C THR A 75 -4.24 11.47 3.12
N LEU A 76 -4.22 10.33 2.40
CA LEU A 76 -5.43 9.62 2.00
C LEU A 76 -6.19 9.11 3.23
N THR A 77 -7.49 9.37 3.27
CA THR A 77 -8.41 8.99 4.36
C THR A 77 -9.69 8.40 3.79
N GLY A 78 -10.35 7.52 4.56
CA GLY A 78 -11.59 6.89 4.14
C GLY A 78 -11.37 5.78 3.11
N SER A 79 -12.35 5.56 2.24
CA SER A 79 -12.35 4.53 1.20
C SER A 79 -12.01 5.07 -0.19
N ASP A 80 -11.40 6.26 -0.25
CA ASP A 80 -10.96 6.85 -1.51
C ASP A 80 -9.74 6.09 -2.04
N ASN A 81 -9.69 5.94 -3.37
CA ASN A 81 -8.48 5.52 -4.07
C ASN A 81 -7.76 6.75 -4.62
N LEU A 82 -6.44 6.66 -4.71
CA LEU A 82 -5.61 7.74 -5.22
C LEU A 82 -4.49 7.20 -6.12
N VAL A 83 -4.23 7.90 -7.23
CA VAL A 83 -3.11 7.65 -8.13
C VAL A 83 -2.28 8.92 -8.24
N GLU A 84 -0.97 8.80 -7.98
CA GLU A 84 0.02 9.86 -8.21
C GLU A 84 0.80 9.57 -9.49
N ILE A 85 0.84 10.52 -10.42
CA ILE A 85 1.58 10.41 -11.69
C ILE A 85 2.69 11.47 -11.70
N TYR A 86 3.93 10.98 -11.75
CA TYR A 86 5.13 11.80 -11.83
C TYR A 86 5.65 11.80 -13.27
N THR A 87 5.98 12.98 -13.79
CA THR A 87 6.61 13.16 -15.11
C THR A 87 7.73 14.19 -15.01
N GLY A 88 8.49 14.41 -16.09
CA GLY A 88 9.49 15.49 -16.10
C GLY A 88 8.91 16.88 -15.80
N TRP A 89 7.65 17.13 -16.18
CA TRP A 89 6.95 18.38 -15.90
C TRP A 89 6.29 18.40 -14.51
N TYR A 90 5.97 17.22 -13.97
CA TYR A 90 5.30 17.03 -12.68
C TYR A 90 6.21 16.27 -11.72
N ALA A 91 7.46 16.73 -11.58
CA ALA A 91 8.46 16.06 -10.73
C ALA A 91 8.32 16.41 -9.25
N ALA A 92 8.07 17.70 -8.94
CA ALA A 92 7.92 18.19 -7.57
C ALA A 92 6.47 18.05 -7.05
N THR A 93 5.49 18.26 -7.92
CA THR A 93 4.07 18.16 -7.61
C THR A 93 3.42 17.20 -8.59
N PRO A 94 3.10 15.95 -8.19
CA PRO A 94 2.53 14.97 -9.10
C PRO A 94 1.13 15.38 -9.53
N LEU A 95 0.70 14.86 -10.68
CA LEU A 95 -0.72 14.84 -11.01
C LEU A 95 -1.43 13.82 -10.12
N VAL A 96 -2.44 14.27 -9.39
CA VAL A 96 -3.19 13.44 -8.43
C VAL A 96 -4.60 13.19 -8.97
N LEU A 97 -4.95 11.92 -9.12
CA LEU A 97 -6.31 11.48 -9.40
C LEU A 97 -6.87 10.84 -8.13
N ARG A 98 -7.99 11.36 -7.61
CA ARG A 98 -8.66 10.86 -6.40
C ARG A 98 -10.14 10.66 -6.65
N GLY A 99 -10.70 9.59 -6.12
CA GLY A 99 -12.15 9.35 -6.14
C GLY A 99 -12.54 8.15 -5.28
N ALA A 100 -13.84 7.97 -5.08
CA ALA A 100 -14.38 6.85 -4.32
C ALA A 100 -13.87 5.52 -4.90
N GLY A 101 -13.17 4.73 -4.08
CA GLY A 101 -12.52 3.50 -4.49
C GLY A 101 -13.41 2.25 -4.46
N GLY A 102 -14.66 2.42 -4.01
CA GLY A 102 -15.64 1.34 -3.92
C GLY A 102 -16.53 1.30 -5.16
N VAL A 103 -16.92 0.08 -5.55
CA VAL A 103 -18.18 -0.12 -6.28
C VAL A 103 -19.32 0.16 -5.31
N ALA A 104 -20.34 0.91 -5.75
CA ALA A 104 -21.60 0.99 -5.01
C ALA A 104 -22.12 -0.45 -4.81
N ALA A 105 -22.43 -0.80 -3.57
CA ALA A 105 -22.97 -2.11 -3.20
C ALA A 105 -24.35 -2.35 -3.84
#